data_AF-A0A958G7I8-F1
#
_entry.id   AF-A0A958G7I8-F1
#
_cell.length_a   1.000
_cell.length_b   1.000
_cell.length_c   1.000
_cell.angle_alpha   90.00
_cell.angle_beta   90.00
_cell.angle_gamma   90.00
#
_symmetry.space_group_name_H-M   'P 1'
#
loop_
_entity.id
_entity.type
_entity.pdbx_description
1 polymer ?
#
loop_
_entity_poly.entity_id
_entity_poly.type
_entity_poly.pdbx_seq_one_letter_code
_entity_poly.pdbx_strand_id
1 'polypeptide(L)' 'TQQVFLERLKEITEAHLAEEDFNVEMLGRELGMSRAQVHRKLKAISGQSASEFIRTFRLQRA' A
#
# COMPACT_ATOMS: atom_id res chain seq x y z
N THR A 1 -4.93 -13.62 -6.59
CA THR A 1 -3.51 -14.07 -6.52
C THR A 1 -2.64 -12.99 -5.88
N GLN A 2 -1.43 -13.32 -5.42
CA GLN A 2 -0.49 -12.34 -4.84
C GLN A 2 -0.21 -11.16 -5.79
N GLN A 3 -0.11 -11.44 -7.10
CA GLN A 3 0.06 -10.45 -8.17
C GLN A 3 -1.04 -9.37 -8.17
N VAL A 4 -2.30 -9.79 -8.21
CA VAL A 4 -3.48 -8.88 -8.19
C VAL A 4 -3.47 -7.96 -6.97
N PHE A 5 -3.02 -8.46 -5.82
CA PHE A 5 -2.91 -7.62 -4.62
C PHE A 5 -1.86 -6.53 -4.79
N LEU A 6 -0.67 -6.86 -5.31
CA LEU A 6 0.38 -5.87 -5.53
C LEU A 6 0.02 -4.84 -6.60
N GLU A 7 -0.70 -5.25 -7.65
CA GLU A 7 -1.21 -4.32 -8.67
C GLU A 7 -2.19 -3.32 -8.07
N ARG A 8 -3.22 -3.81 -7.36
CA ARG A 8 -4.20 -2.94 -6.67
C ARG A 8 -3.54 -2.02 -5.64
N LEU A 9 -2.58 -2.55 -4.88
CA LEU A 9 -1.81 -1.78 -3.91
C LEU A 9 -1.09 -0.59 -4.57
N LYS A 10 -0.44 -0.83 -5.72
CA LYS A 10 0.25 0.21 -6.49
C LYS A 10 -0.73 1.21 -7.09
N GLU A 11 -1.80 0.73 -7.74
CA GLU A 11 -2.83 1.59 -8.34
C GLU A 11 -3.43 2.56 -7.33
N ILE A 12 -3.85 2.06 -6.16
CA ILE A 12 -4.42 2.89 -5.11
C ILE A 12 -3.38 3.88 -4.57
N THR A 13 -2.15 3.43 -4.34
CA THR A 13 -1.09 4.31 -3.82
C THR A 13 -0.70 5.41 -4.82
N GLU A 14 -0.65 5.10 -6.12
CA GLU A 14 -0.39 6.07 -7.18
C GLU A 14 -1.55 7.06 -7.33
N ALA A 15 -2.81 6.61 -7.24
CA ALA A 15 -3.98 7.48 -7.30
C ALA A 15 -4.02 8.51 -6.16
N HIS A 16 -3.44 8.20 -4.99
CA HIS A 16 -3.39 9.06 -3.80
C HIS A 16 -1.98 9.61 -3.53
N LEU A 17 -1.13 9.67 -4.56
CA LEU A 17 0.28 10.07 -4.42
C LEU A 17 0.46 11.49 -3.86
N ALA A 18 -0.39 12.43 -4.29
CA ALA A 18 -0.36 13.84 -3.90
C ALA A 18 -1.08 14.13 -2.57
N GLU A 19 -1.76 13.15 -1.99
CA GLU A 19 -2.51 13.31 -0.74
C GLU A 19 -1.59 13.04 0.44
N GLU A 20 -1.18 14.08 1.17
CA GLU A 20 -0.22 13.95 2.28
C GLU A 20 -0.73 13.01 3.38
N ASP A 21 -2.02 13.09 3.69
CA ASP A 21 -2.69 12.30 4.73
C ASP A 21 -2.91 10.83 4.37
N PHE A 22 -2.70 10.45 3.10
CA PHE A 22 -2.90 9.08 2.67
C PHE A 22 -1.96 8.12 3.41
N ASN A 23 -2.54 7.07 3.99
CA ASN A 23 -1.86 6.17 4.91
C ASN A 23 -2.40 4.74 4.80
N VAL A 24 -1.81 3.82 5.58
CA VAL A 24 -2.14 2.38 5.52
C VAL A 24 -3.59 2.07 5.90
N GLU A 25 -4.22 2.89 6.75
CA GLU A 25 -5.64 2.70 7.08
C GLU A 25 -6.53 2.98 5.87
N MET A 26 -6.30 4.11 5.19
CA MET A 26 -7.04 4.46 3.96
C MET A 26 -6.81 3.44 2.85
N LEU A 27 -5.55 3.05 2.64
CA LEU A 27 -5.18 1.97 1.71
C LEU A 27 -5.90 0.66 2.03
N GLY A 28 -6.02 0.33 3.31
CA GLY A 28 -6.79 -0.83 3.75
C GLY A 28 -8.26 -0.73 3.38
N ARG A 29 -8.91 0.42 3.63
CA ARG A 29 -10.31 0.65 3.27
C ARG A 29 -10.55 0.46 1.76
N GLU A 30 -9.69 1.05 0.92
CA GLU A 30 -9.74 0.91 -0.54
C GLU A 30 -9.53 -0.55 -1.01
N LEU A 31 -8.68 -1.30 -0.32
CA LEU A 31 -8.44 -2.72 -0.59
C LEU A 31 -9.52 -3.66 0.00
N GLY A 32 -10.46 -3.15 0.80
CA GLY A 32 -11.39 -3.97 1.57
C GLY A 32 -10.70 -4.83 2.65
N MET A 33 -9.60 -4.34 3.21
CA MET A 33 -8.76 -5.04 4.18
C MET A 33 -8.48 -4.16 5.41
N SER A 34 -8.40 -4.76 6.60
CA SER A 34 -7.85 -4.05 7.75
C SER A 34 -6.37 -3.71 7.53
N ARG A 35 -5.88 -2.64 8.17
CA ARG A 35 -4.46 -2.26 8.22
C ARG A 35 -3.54 -3.44 8.54
N ALA A 36 -3.93 -4.28 9.50
CA ALA A 36 -3.15 -5.45 9.91
C ALA A 36 -3.10 -6.52 8.81
N GLN A 37 -4.17 -6.73 8.05
CA GLN A 37 -4.18 -7.64 6.91
C GLN A 37 -3.29 -7.14 5.78
N VAL A 38 -3.35 -5.85 5.43
CA VAL A 38 -2.47 -5.25 4.42
C VAL A 38 -1.01 -5.43 4.83
N HIS A 39 -0.67 -5.10 6.07
CA HIS A 39 0.69 -5.26 6.58
C HIS A 39 1.16 -6.72 6.52
N ARG A 40 0.39 -7.68 7.05
CA ARG A 40 0.80 -9.10 7.05
C ARG A 40 0.99 -9.63 5.63
N LYS A 41 0.06 -9.31 4.73
CA LYS A 41 0.09 -9.79 3.35
C LYS A 41 1.27 -9.18 2.58
N LEU A 42 1.49 -7.87 2.72
CA LEU A 42 2.62 -7.22 2.08
C LEU A 42 3.95 -7.74 2.62
N LYS A 43 4.09 -7.85 3.94
CA LYS A 43 5.32 -8.39 4.57
C LYS A 43 5.63 -9.80 4.10
N ALA A 44 4.61 -10.65 3.95
CA ALA A 44 4.77 -12.02 3.47
C ALA A 44 5.21 -12.09 1.99
N ILE A 45 4.86 -11.09 1.17
CA ILE A 45 5.15 -11.06 -0.26
C ILE A 45 6.47 -10.33 -0.56
N SER A 46 6.68 -9.14 0.00
CA SER A 46 7.80 -8.25 -0.35
C SER A 46 8.83 -8.08 0.77
N GLY A 47 8.57 -8.61 1.97
CA GLY A 47 9.41 -8.37 3.13
C GLY A 47 9.33 -6.94 3.69
N GLN A 48 8.47 -6.07 3.14
CA GLN A 48 8.31 -4.69 3.56
C GLN A 48 7.03 -4.48 4.39
N SER A 49 7.05 -3.49 5.29
CA SER A 49 5.81 -3.01 5.91
C SER A 49 5.01 -2.13 4.93
N ALA A 50 3.71 -2.01 5.17
CA ALA A 50 2.84 -1.16 4.35
C ALA A 50 3.18 0.33 4.44
N SER A 51 3.62 0.80 5.61
CA SER A 51 4.05 2.19 5.79
C SER A 51 5.35 2.47 5.03
N GLU A 52 6.32 1.56 5.08
CA GLU A 52 7.56 1.69 4.29
C GLU A 52 7.25 1.72 2.80
N PHE A 53 6.36 0.84 2.33
CA PHE A 53 5.95 0.81 0.93
C PHE A 53 5.37 2.15 0.46
N ILE A 54 4.39 2.73 1.18
CA ILE A 54 3.81 4.03 0.81
C ILE A 54 4.90 5.10 0.74
N ARG A 55 5.79 5.13 1.74
CA ARG A 55 6.88 6.10 1.80
C ARG A 55 7.87 5.94 0.65
N THR A 56 8.33 4.72 0.36
CA THR A 56 9.29 4.46 -0.72
C THR A 56 8.65 4.73 -2.08
N PHE A 57 7.38 4.38 -2.26
CA PHE A 57 6.64 4.65 -3.48
C PHE A 57 6.54 6.15 -3.75
N ARG A 58 6.19 6.96 -2.74
CA ARG A 58 6.19 8.43 -2.84
C ARG A 58 7.56 8.99 -3.22
N LEU A 59 8.62 8.52 -2.57
CA LEU A 59 9.99 8.95 -2.85
C LEU A 59 10.47 8.58 -4.26
N GLN A 60 9.96 7.50 -4.85
CA GLN A 60 10.31 7.06 -6.21
C GLN A 60 9.55 7.83 -7.31
N ARG A 61 8.51 8.57 -6.94
CA ARG A 61 7.63 9.32 -7.86
C ARG A 61 7.78 10.84 -7.75
N ALA A 62 8.44 11.32 -6.70
CA ALA A 62 8.92 12.70 -6.58
C ALA A 62 10.16 12.92 -7.47
#